data_AF-C7M2C0-F1
#
_entry.id   AF-C7M2C0-F1
#
_cell.length_a   1.000
_cell.length_b   1.000
_cell.length_c   1.000
_cell.angle_alpha   90.00
_cell.angle_beta   90.00
_cell.angle_gamma   90.00
#
_symmetry.space_group_name_H-M   'P 1'
#
loop_
_entity.id
_entity.type
_entity.pdbx_description
1 polymer ?
#
loop_
_entity_poly.entity_id
_entity_poly.type
_entity_poly.pdbx_seq_one_letter_code
_entity_poly.pdbx_strand_id
1 'polypeptide(L)'
;MNNGEGQRSWSLFATIGLAPQVVTEACWALLATQPEPIVPDEIVLLATRVGADLAQRLLGESGRLARLYQEWAPGVKPPRVSLSTIEASSVAIPAEDVDSNEAALASGEAVFAQLAELAKDDSQGILALLSGGRKTMAYHVGLAFSLYARAGDRLLHVIVPPAYERAPSFYYPSREQGTIVNLDGVRLDAAARVVTLIDVPYVRLSAFRQLLGVGAELALSVRAVNDALNPILTLETVGSMSRFVWGGVPLDLRPSSTLLLSLLVRRVVEGDGWLAAPRERQRDQALGAELIELARAIDVRIDRRTIRATRSGVDTAWLRPRLSRLNSELNEHARHGVIPISLFSAGRSPRRYRISIDARQVDPEIVRRVGRRPSPAAAVLNDR
;
A
#
# COMPACT_ATOMS: atom_id res chain seq x y z
N MET A 1 -36.27 20.24 11.48
CA MET A 1 -34.89 20.51 11.89
C MET A 1 -34.16 19.18 11.88
N ASN A 2 -33.52 18.86 10.76
CA ASN A 2 -32.61 17.71 10.68
C ASN A 2 -31.22 18.32 10.60
N ASN A 3 -30.40 18.00 11.60
CA ASN A 3 -29.11 18.62 11.84
C ASN A 3 -28.22 18.52 10.60
N GLY A 4 -27.65 19.65 10.20
CA GLY A 4 -26.70 19.74 9.10
C GLY A 4 -25.53 18.79 9.30
N GLU A 5 -25.45 17.78 8.45
CA GLU A 5 -24.16 17.23 8.05
C GLU A 5 -23.43 18.39 7.38
N GLY A 6 -22.45 18.97 8.08
CA GLY A 6 -21.62 20.01 7.51
C GLY A 6 -21.05 19.50 6.19
N GLN A 7 -21.25 20.26 5.11
CA GLN A 7 -20.75 19.91 3.79
C GLN A 7 -19.26 19.60 3.91
N ARG A 8 -18.89 18.35 3.64
CA ARG A 8 -17.49 17.90 3.73
C ARG A 8 -16.66 18.78 2.81
N SER A 9 -15.57 19.33 3.35
CA SER A 9 -14.61 20.11 2.58
C SER A 9 -13.86 19.18 1.62
N TRP A 10 -13.57 19.62 0.40
CA TRP A 10 -12.94 18.79 -0.63
C TRP A 10 -11.74 19.50 -1.29
N SER A 11 -10.64 18.77 -1.44
CA SER A 11 -9.52 19.14 -2.31
C SER A 11 -9.53 18.27 -3.56
N LEU A 12 -9.62 18.91 -4.74
CA LEU A 12 -9.50 18.22 -6.03
C LEU A 12 -8.04 18.23 -6.49
N PHE A 13 -7.42 17.06 -6.57
CA PHE A 13 -6.07 16.88 -7.11
C PHE A 13 -6.11 16.39 -8.55
N ALA A 14 -5.33 17.01 -9.43
CA ALA A 14 -5.25 16.60 -10.84
C ALA A 14 -3.84 16.77 -11.42
N THR A 15 -3.40 15.80 -12.23
CA THR A 15 -2.21 15.95 -13.07
C THR A 15 -2.56 16.51 -14.43
N ILE A 16 -1.79 17.48 -14.94
CA ILE A 16 -2.10 18.17 -16.20
C ILE A 16 -1.07 17.86 -17.28
N GLY A 17 -1.59 17.50 -18.45
CA GLY A 17 -0.84 17.26 -19.69
C GLY A 17 -1.38 18.13 -20.82
N LEU A 18 -1.55 17.53 -21.99
CA LEU A 18 -2.00 18.26 -23.20
C LEU A 18 -3.48 18.66 -23.18
N ALA A 19 -4.27 18.03 -22.32
CA ALA A 19 -5.71 18.21 -22.22
C ALA A 19 -6.09 18.80 -20.84
N PRO A 20 -5.93 20.12 -20.61
CA PRO A 20 -6.30 20.74 -19.33
C PRO A 20 -7.82 20.69 -19.08
N GLN A 21 -8.65 20.50 -20.12
CA GLN A 21 -10.11 20.43 -20.00
C GLN A 21 -10.61 19.33 -19.05
N VAL A 22 -9.82 18.29 -18.78
CA VAL A 22 -10.19 17.23 -17.83
C VAL A 22 -10.57 17.76 -16.45
N VAL A 23 -9.99 18.89 -16.03
CA VAL A 23 -10.32 19.53 -14.74
C VAL A 23 -11.71 20.15 -14.78
N THR A 24 -12.06 20.85 -15.85
CA THR A 24 -13.36 21.48 -16.01
C THR A 24 -14.45 20.45 -16.28
N GLU A 25 -14.15 19.39 -17.03
CA GLU A 25 -15.02 18.23 -17.23
C GLU A 25 -15.35 17.56 -15.88
N ALA A 26 -14.34 17.34 -15.03
CA ALA A 26 -14.53 16.76 -13.70
C ALA A 26 -15.36 17.67 -12.79
N CYS A 27 -15.01 18.95 -12.70
CA CYS A 27 -15.77 19.91 -11.91
C CYS A 27 -17.23 19.99 -12.39
N TRP A 28 -17.46 20.02 -13.70
CA TRP A 28 -18.82 20.01 -14.25
C TRP A 28 -19.58 18.76 -13.83
N ALA A 29 -18.97 17.57 -13.92
CA ALA A 29 -19.65 16.34 -13.55
C ALA A 29 -19.94 16.28 -12.04
N LEU A 30 -18.99 16.74 -11.20
CA LEU A 30 -19.18 16.85 -9.76
C LEU A 30 -20.35 17.79 -9.39
N LEU A 31 -20.55 18.87 -10.17
CA LEU A 31 -21.64 19.82 -9.99
C LEU A 31 -22.99 19.31 -10.53
N ALA A 32 -22.99 18.73 -11.73
CA ALA A 32 -24.18 18.56 -12.55
C ALA A 32 -24.74 17.13 -12.58
N THR A 33 -23.96 16.12 -12.21
CA THR A 33 -24.36 14.70 -12.34
C THR A 33 -24.44 13.95 -11.00
N GLN A 34 -23.91 14.52 -9.93
CA GLN A 34 -23.99 13.92 -8.59
C GLN A 34 -25.39 14.12 -7.98
N PRO A 35 -25.86 13.20 -7.10
CA PRO A 35 -27.12 13.39 -6.37
C PRO A 35 -27.15 14.70 -5.57
N GLU A 36 -26.01 15.03 -4.96
CA GLU A 36 -25.74 16.33 -4.35
C GLU A 36 -24.51 16.95 -5.03
N PRO A 37 -24.58 18.21 -5.49
CA PRO A 37 -23.45 18.88 -6.12
C PRO A 37 -22.23 18.94 -5.19
N ILE A 38 -21.08 18.52 -5.69
CA ILE A 38 -19.81 18.60 -4.97
C ILE A 38 -19.00 19.77 -5.52
N VAL A 39 -18.67 20.71 -4.64
CA VAL A 39 -17.82 21.87 -4.93
C VAL A 39 -16.53 21.73 -4.12
N PRO A 40 -15.35 21.58 -4.77
CA PRO A 40 -14.08 21.64 -4.08
C PRO A 40 -13.82 23.02 -3.46
N ASP A 41 -13.20 23.06 -2.29
CA ASP A 41 -12.69 24.31 -1.70
C ASP A 41 -11.39 24.75 -2.38
N GLU A 42 -10.62 23.77 -2.86
CA GLU A 42 -9.40 23.98 -3.62
C GLU A 42 -9.21 22.94 -4.73
N ILE A 43 -8.45 23.36 -5.75
CA ILE A 43 -7.98 22.53 -6.84
C ILE A 43 -6.46 22.62 -6.87
N VAL A 44 -5.79 21.49 -6.70
CA VAL A 44 -4.34 21.37 -6.72
C VAL A 44 -3.91 20.72 -8.04
N LEU A 45 -3.27 21.51 -8.88
CA LEU A 45 -2.80 21.09 -10.20
C LEU A 45 -1.31 20.81 -10.18
N LEU A 46 -0.92 19.62 -10.64
CA LEU A 46 0.46 19.25 -10.85
C LEU A 46 0.69 19.01 -12.35
N ALA A 47 1.55 19.79 -12.99
CA ALA A 47 1.68 19.79 -14.44
C ALA A 47 3.12 19.59 -14.90
N THR A 48 3.30 19.02 -16.09
CA THR A 48 4.56 19.21 -16.82
C THR A 48 4.67 20.66 -17.28
N ARG A 49 5.85 21.13 -17.70
CA ARG A 49 6.01 22.51 -18.21
C ARG A 49 4.99 22.87 -19.31
N VAL A 50 4.85 22.01 -20.32
CA VAL A 50 3.85 22.21 -21.40
C VAL A 50 2.42 22.17 -20.85
N GLY A 51 2.14 21.26 -19.90
CA GLY A 51 0.84 21.20 -19.24
C GLY A 51 0.53 22.46 -18.43
N ALA A 52 1.53 23.07 -17.80
CA ALA A 52 1.38 24.29 -17.01
C ALA A 52 1.00 25.48 -17.89
N ASP A 53 1.62 25.61 -19.06
CA ASP A 53 1.27 26.65 -20.05
C ASP A 53 -0.18 26.50 -20.53
N LEU A 54 -0.61 25.26 -20.80
CA LEU A 54 -1.98 24.95 -21.20
C LEU A 54 -2.98 25.15 -20.06
N ALA A 55 -2.58 24.84 -18.82
CA ALA A 55 -3.39 25.01 -17.62
C ALA A 55 -3.75 26.47 -17.37
N GLN A 56 -2.97 27.44 -17.85
CA GLN A 56 -3.29 28.87 -17.74
C GLN A 56 -4.67 29.22 -18.30
N ARG A 57 -5.18 28.47 -19.30
CA ARG A 57 -6.54 28.66 -19.85
C ARG A 57 -7.64 28.39 -18.83
N LEU A 58 -7.35 27.63 -17.78
CA LEU A 58 -8.28 27.30 -16.70
C LEU A 58 -8.36 28.43 -15.66
N LEU A 59 -7.28 29.19 -15.50
CA LEU A 59 -7.03 30.06 -14.35
C LEU A 59 -7.49 31.51 -14.58
N GLY A 60 -7.60 32.26 -13.48
CA GLY A 60 -7.98 33.67 -13.47
C GLY A 60 -9.49 33.91 -13.52
N GLU A 61 -9.88 35.17 -13.32
CA GLU A 61 -11.30 35.57 -13.21
C GLU A 61 -12.11 35.33 -14.50
N SER A 62 -11.44 35.33 -15.64
CA SER A 62 -12.02 35.06 -16.96
C SER A 62 -11.70 33.67 -17.50
N GLY A 63 -11.00 32.85 -16.70
CA GLY A 63 -10.59 31.48 -17.03
C GLY A 63 -11.75 30.51 -17.13
N ARG A 64 -11.49 29.33 -17.70
CA ARG A 64 -12.54 28.32 -17.94
C ARG A 64 -13.19 27.77 -16.66
N LEU A 65 -12.46 27.71 -15.54
CA LEU A 65 -13.05 27.33 -14.26
C LEU A 65 -14.01 28.41 -13.74
N ALA A 66 -13.61 29.68 -13.76
CA ALA A 66 -14.47 30.77 -13.32
C ALA A 66 -15.79 30.81 -14.13
N ARG A 67 -15.70 30.64 -15.45
CA ARG A 67 -16.89 30.57 -16.34
C ARG A 67 -17.78 29.38 -16.01
N LEU A 68 -17.20 28.19 -15.77
CA LEU A 68 -17.95 27.00 -15.36
C LEU A 68 -18.79 27.28 -14.11
N TYR A 69 -18.18 27.82 -13.04
CA TYR A 69 -18.89 28.09 -11.79
C TYR A 69 -19.92 29.22 -11.93
N GLN A 70 -19.64 30.26 -12.72
CA GLN A 70 -20.63 31.31 -13.02
C GLN A 70 -21.88 30.74 -13.72
N GLU A 71 -21.68 29.79 -14.63
CA GLU A 71 -22.73 29.21 -15.46
C GLU A 71 -23.54 28.12 -14.75
N TRP A 72 -22.85 27.20 -14.07
CA TRP A 72 -23.45 25.99 -13.48
C TRP A 72 -23.70 26.08 -11.98
N ALA A 73 -23.07 27.01 -11.27
CA ALA A 73 -23.22 27.20 -9.83
C ALA A 73 -23.24 28.70 -9.45
N PRO A 74 -24.17 29.50 -10.02
CA PRO A 74 -24.19 30.94 -9.79
C PRO A 74 -24.36 31.26 -8.29
N GLY A 75 -23.51 32.15 -7.77
CA GLY A 75 -23.48 32.52 -6.35
C GLY A 75 -22.57 31.65 -5.49
N VAL A 76 -22.03 30.55 -6.02
CA VAL A 76 -20.99 29.75 -5.36
C VAL A 76 -19.63 30.36 -5.66
N LYS A 77 -18.80 30.53 -4.62
CA LYS A 77 -17.42 31.00 -4.79
C LYS A 77 -16.60 29.92 -5.51
N PRO A 78 -15.89 30.24 -6.62
CA PRO A 78 -15.02 29.28 -7.27
C PRO A 78 -13.91 28.76 -6.33
N PRO A 79 -13.46 27.51 -6.51
CA PRO A 79 -12.36 26.94 -5.74
C PRO A 79 -11.07 27.75 -5.86
N ARG A 80 -10.24 27.75 -4.82
CA ARG A 80 -8.86 28.26 -4.93
C ARG A 80 -8.05 27.30 -5.79
N VAL A 81 -7.27 27.80 -6.74
CA VAL A 81 -6.47 26.94 -7.62
C VAL A 81 -4.99 27.17 -7.37
N SER A 82 -4.25 26.09 -7.10
CA SER A 82 -2.79 26.09 -7.07
C SER A 82 -2.26 25.29 -8.26
N LEU A 83 -1.15 25.75 -8.84
CA LEU A 83 -0.48 25.08 -9.95
C LEU A 83 1.01 24.96 -9.63
N SER A 84 1.50 23.72 -9.62
CA SER A 84 2.90 23.39 -9.46
C SER A 84 3.41 22.68 -10.72
N THR A 85 4.61 23.05 -11.15
CA THR A 85 5.29 22.41 -12.28
C THR A 85 6.21 21.31 -11.78
N ILE A 86 6.18 20.15 -12.42
CA ILE A 86 7.10 19.05 -12.16
C ILE A 86 8.46 19.43 -12.74
N GLU A 87 9.47 19.55 -11.88
CA GLU A 87 10.86 19.75 -12.26
C GLU A 87 11.60 18.41 -12.17
N ALA A 88 12.24 17.96 -13.25
CA ALA A 88 13.20 16.87 -13.17
C ALA A 88 14.52 17.42 -12.60
N SER A 89 15.12 16.73 -11.61
CA SER A 89 16.33 17.16 -10.89
C SER A 89 17.46 17.63 -11.82
N SER A 90 18.13 18.74 -11.46
CA SER A 90 19.46 19.33 -11.84
C SER A 90 20.12 19.14 -13.22
N VAL A 91 19.65 18.24 -14.07
CA VAL A 91 20.03 18.11 -15.46
C VAL A 91 18.77 18.44 -16.23
N ALA A 92 18.79 19.56 -16.95
CA ALA A 92 17.68 19.96 -17.79
C ALA A 92 17.43 18.87 -18.83
N ILE A 93 16.44 18.02 -18.57
CA ILE A 93 15.92 17.09 -19.57
C ILE A 93 15.27 17.97 -20.65
N PRO A 94 15.70 17.90 -21.93
CA PRO A 94 15.06 18.62 -23.02
C PRO A 94 13.56 18.32 -23.02
N ALA A 95 12.72 19.30 -23.40
CA ALA A 95 11.26 19.17 -23.39
C ALA A 95 10.74 17.97 -24.24
N GLU A 96 11.60 17.44 -25.11
CA GLU A 96 11.36 16.33 -26.02
C GLU A 96 11.54 14.96 -25.34
N ASP A 97 12.30 14.86 -24.25
CA ASP A 97 12.67 13.62 -23.55
C ASP A 97 11.81 13.32 -22.31
N VAL A 98 10.61 13.90 -22.22
CA VAL A 98 9.69 13.72 -21.07
C VAL A 98 9.11 12.27 -21.00
N ASP A 99 9.49 11.38 -21.93
CA ASP A 99 9.24 9.93 -21.87
C ASP A 99 10.38 9.14 -21.20
N SER A 100 11.38 9.83 -20.64
CA SER A 100 12.48 9.17 -19.93
C SER A 100 12.03 8.59 -18.58
N ASN A 101 12.79 7.60 -18.10
CA ASN A 101 12.55 7.00 -16.78
C ASN A 101 12.70 8.03 -15.66
N GLU A 102 13.60 9.01 -15.83
CA GLU A 102 13.82 10.11 -14.89
C GLU A 102 12.61 11.05 -14.81
N ALA A 103 12.02 11.41 -15.96
CA ALA A 103 10.80 12.21 -15.99
C ALA A 103 9.61 11.48 -15.35
N ALA A 104 9.50 10.16 -15.58
CA ALA A 104 8.52 9.33 -14.91
C ALA A 104 8.74 9.31 -13.40
N LEU A 105 9.98 9.08 -12.93
CA LEU A 105 10.32 9.06 -11.50
C LEU A 105 10.01 10.41 -10.83
N ALA A 106 10.48 11.52 -11.39
CA ALA A 106 10.22 12.86 -10.86
C ALA A 106 8.71 13.17 -10.78
N SER A 107 7.95 12.77 -11.81
CA SER A 107 6.49 12.92 -11.77
C SER A 107 5.85 12.09 -10.65
N GLY A 108 6.35 10.89 -10.41
CA GLY A 108 5.84 10.01 -9.37
C GLY A 108 6.16 10.53 -7.97
N GLU A 109 7.37 11.04 -7.75
CA GLU A 109 7.76 11.67 -6.49
C GLU A 109 6.92 12.91 -6.18
N ALA A 110 6.69 13.77 -7.18
CA ALA A 110 5.85 14.96 -7.03
C ALA A 110 4.39 14.58 -6.72
N VAL A 111 3.83 13.58 -7.40
CA VAL A 111 2.47 13.07 -7.13
C VAL A 111 2.37 12.50 -5.72
N PHE A 112 3.34 11.69 -5.30
CA PHE A 112 3.36 11.11 -3.96
C PHE A 112 3.46 12.18 -2.88
N ALA A 113 4.35 13.16 -3.05
CA ALA A 113 4.50 14.27 -2.11
C ALA A 113 3.19 15.08 -1.98
N GLN A 114 2.55 15.40 -3.11
CA GLN A 114 1.33 16.20 -3.09
C GLN A 114 0.15 15.47 -2.44
N LEU A 115 -0.06 14.19 -2.76
CA LEU A 115 -1.12 13.41 -2.14
C LEU A 115 -0.85 13.11 -0.66
N ALA A 116 0.42 12.91 -0.28
CA ALA A 116 0.81 12.79 1.12
C ALA A 116 0.51 14.08 1.90
N GLU A 117 0.75 15.24 1.30
CA GLU A 117 0.43 16.55 1.89
C GLU A 117 -1.06 16.74 2.10
N LEU A 118 -1.87 16.50 1.05
CA LEU A 118 -3.34 16.57 1.14
C LEU A 118 -3.91 15.60 2.18
N ALA A 119 -3.28 14.43 2.34
CA ALA A 119 -3.68 13.42 3.32
C ALA A 119 -3.19 13.70 4.76
N LYS A 120 -2.67 14.90 5.05
CA LYS A 120 -2.37 15.35 6.43
C LYS A 120 -3.59 15.97 7.13
N ASP A 121 -4.49 16.61 6.39
CA ASP A 121 -5.69 17.24 6.98
C ASP A 121 -6.88 16.29 6.94
N ASP A 122 -7.19 15.64 8.06
CA ASP A 122 -8.29 14.67 8.21
C ASP A 122 -9.69 15.29 8.13
N SER A 123 -9.80 16.62 8.13
CA SER A 123 -11.09 17.31 7.96
C SER A 123 -11.49 17.49 6.49
N GLN A 124 -10.55 17.38 5.55
CA GLN A 124 -10.79 17.57 4.12
C GLN A 124 -10.77 16.23 3.37
N GLY A 125 -11.77 15.97 2.53
CA GLY A 125 -11.76 14.83 1.61
C GLY A 125 -10.92 15.11 0.37
N ILE A 126 -10.34 14.05 -0.20
CA ILE A 126 -9.56 14.14 -1.44
C ILE A 126 -10.39 13.58 -2.60
N LEU A 127 -10.49 14.36 -3.68
CA LEU A 127 -10.96 13.92 -4.99
C LEU A 127 -9.74 13.88 -5.91
N ALA A 128 -9.23 12.71 -6.29
CA ALA A 128 -8.05 12.60 -7.16
C ALA A 128 -8.46 12.21 -8.59
N LEU A 129 -8.05 12.98 -9.59
CA LEU A 129 -8.30 12.67 -11.01
C LEU A 129 -7.19 11.80 -11.59
N LEU A 130 -7.57 10.63 -12.14
CA LEU A 130 -6.73 9.82 -13.01
C LEU A 130 -6.64 10.38 -14.43
N SER A 131 -7.64 11.15 -14.86
CA SER A 131 -7.61 11.83 -16.16
C SER A 131 -6.63 13.00 -16.12
N GLY A 132 -5.81 13.11 -17.16
CA GLY A 132 -4.87 14.21 -17.34
C GLY A 132 -3.42 13.80 -17.17
N GLY A 133 -2.54 14.46 -17.91
CA GLY A 133 -1.12 14.11 -17.93
C GLY A 133 -0.80 12.93 -18.86
N ARG A 134 0.45 12.44 -18.79
CA ARG A 134 0.90 11.21 -19.44
C ARG A 134 0.37 10.00 -18.66
N LYS A 135 0.19 8.86 -19.34
CA LYS A 135 -0.36 7.61 -18.75
C LYS A 135 0.35 7.18 -17.47
N THR A 136 1.67 7.37 -17.39
CA THR A 136 2.48 7.05 -16.21
C THR A 136 2.13 7.92 -15.00
N MET A 137 1.76 9.18 -15.19
CA MET A 137 1.29 10.02 -14.08
C MET A 137 -0.02 9.50 -13.51
N ALA A 138 -0.97 9.08 -14.34
CA ALA A 138 -2.21 8.45 -13.87
C ALA A 138 -1.93 7.20 -13.03
N TYR A 139 -0.97 6.37 -13.43
CA TYR A 139 -0.50 5.24 -12.61
C TYR A 139 0.03 5.71 -11.24
N HIS A 140 0.88 6.74 -11.21
CA HIS A 140 1.39 7.29 -9.94
C HIS A 140 0.29 7.88 -9.07
N VAL A 141 -0.73 8.55 -9.65
CA VAL A 141 -1.89 9.04 -8.91
C VAL A 141 -2.62 7.87 -8.25
N GLY A 142 -2.94 6.81 -9.01
CA GLY A 142 -3.62 5.64 -8.48
C GLY A 142 -2.82 4.92 -7.38
N LEU A 143 -1.50 4.80 -7.55
CA LEU A 143 -0.63 4.15 -6.56
C LEU A 143 -0.47 4.99 -5.29
N ALA A 144 -0.20 6.29 -5.41
CA ALA A 144 -0.14 7.22 -4.28
C ALA A 144 -1.48 7.26 -3.53
N PHE A 145 -2.58 7.32 -4.27
CA PHE A 145 -3.93 7.32 -3.71
C PHE A 145 -4.20 6.03 -2.93
N SER A 146 -3.77 4.86 -3.46
CA SER A 146 -3.89 3.58 -2.75
C SER A 146 -3.17 3.59 -1.40
N LEU A 147 -2.07 4.32 -1.25
CA LEU A 147 -1.30 4.42 -0.01
C LEU A 147 -1.82 5.49 0.96
N TYR A 148 -2.23 6.66 0.45
CA TYR A 148 -2.54 7.83 1.27
C TYR A 148 -4.03 8.08 1.49
N ALA A 149 -4.91 7.61 0.59
CA ALA A 149 -6.33 7.89 0.67
C ALA A 149 -6.99 7.28 1.91
N ARG A 150 -7.94 8.02 2.47
CA ARG A 150 -8.67 7.69 3.69
C ARG A 150 -10.09 7.23 3.37
N ALA A 151 -10.85 6.97 4.43
CA ALA A 151 -12.27 6.68 4.29
C ALA A 151 -13.03 7.86 3.66
N GLY A 152 -13.64 7.61 2.51
CA GLY A 152 -14.48 8.57 1.79
C GLY A 152 -13.74 9.52 0.85
N ASP A 153 -12.40 9.40 0.74
CA ASP A 153 -11.69 9.99 -0.40
C ASP A 153 -12.09 9.22 -1.69
N ARG A 154 -12.11 9.90 -2.84
CA ARG A 154 -12.56 9.33 -4.12
C ARG A 154 -11.49 9.44 -5.20
N LEU A 155 -11.23 8.31 -5.87
CA LEU A 155 -10.43 8.26 -7.08
C LEU A 155 -11.37 8.35 -8.27
N LEU A 156 -11.17 9.34 -9.12
CA LEU A 156 -12.11 9.73 -10.16
C LEU A 156 -11.45 9.65 -11.55
N HIS A 157 -12.23 9.31 -12.55
CA HIS A 157 -11.82 9.37 -13.96
C HIS A 157 -12.94 10.01 -14.78
N VAL A 158 -12.59 11.00 -15.60
CA VAL A 158 -13.50 11.60 -16.57
C VAL A 158 -13.22 11.09 -17.97
N ILE A 159 -14.30 10.79 -18.68
CA ILE A 159 -14.26 10.33 -20.08
C ILE A 159 -15.21 11.19 -20.90
N VAL A 160 -14.75 11.60 -22.07
CA VAL A 160 -15.55 12.20 -23.14
C VAL A 160 -15.39 11.39 -24.43
N PRO A 161 -16.37 11.40 -25.35
CA PRO A 161 -16.21 10.73 -26.62
C PRO A 161 -15.02 11.29 -27.42
N PRO A 162 -14.32 10.48 -28.24
CA PRO A 162 -13.13 10.91 -28.97
C PRO A 162 -13.31 12.17 -29.82
N ALA A 163 -14.51 12.38 -30.37
CA ALA A 163 -14.83 13.58 -31.15
C ALA A 163 -14.71 14.87 -30.30
N TYR A 164 -15.15 14.81 -29.04
CA TYR A 164 -15.10 15.91 -28.07
C TYR A 164 -13.71 16.05 -27.44
N GLU A 165 -13.00 14.94 -27.20
CA GLU A 165 -11.59 14.98 -26.74
C GLU A 165 -10.70 15.75 -27.72
N ARG A 166 -10.96 15.58 -29.02
CA ARG A 166 -10.30 16.28 -30.12
C ARG A 166 -10.89 17.67 -30.41
N ALA A 167 -11.74 18.22 -29.54
CA ALA A 167 -12.31 19.55 -29.69
C ALA A 167 -11.67 20.53 -28.71
N PRO A 168 -10.67 21.35 -29.12
CA PRO A 168 -9.92 22.21 -28.19
C PRO A 168 -10.77 23.28 -27.48
N SER A 169 -11.97 23.54 -27.99
CA SER A 169 -12.93 24.50 -27.43
C SER A 169 -13.94 23.84 -26.48
N PHE A 170 -13.99 22.51 -26.39
CA PHE A 170 -14.84 21.79 -25.44
C PHE A 170 -14.12 21.71 -24.09
N TYR A 171 -14.70 22.34 -23.07
CA TYR A 171 -14.18 22.31 -21.70
C TYR A 171 -15.14 21.63 -20.73
N TYR A 172 -16.42 21.74 -21.00
CA TYR A 172 -17.53 21.14 -20.27
C TYR A 172 -18.80 21.38 -21.11
N PRO A 173 -19.88 20.61 -20.89
CA PRO A 173 -21.17 20.86 -21.52
C PRO A 173 -21.72 22.26 -21.16
N SER A 174 -21.94 23.11 -22.14
CA SER A 174 -22.58 24.42 -21.92
C SER A 174 -24.07 24.27 -21.59
N ARG A 175 -24.64 25.27 -20.91
CA ARG A 175 -26.08 25.37 -20.66
C ARG A 175 -26.82 25.85 -21.91
N GLU A 176 -26.19 26.74 -22.66
CA GLU A 176 -26.72 27.25 -23.92
C GLU A 176 -26.30 26.35 -25.09
N GLN A 177 -27.20 26.19 -26.06
CA GLN A 177 -26.88 25.50 -27.30
C GLN A 177 -25.81 26.27 -28.07
N GLY A 178 -24.87 25.54 -28.65
CA GLY A 178 -23.79 26.12 -29.43
C GLY A 178 -23.13 25.08 -30.30
N THR A 179 -22.52 25.50 -31.39
CA THR A 179 -21.70 24.61 -32.20
C THR A 179 -20.23 24.87 -31.94
N ILE A 180 -19.49 23.79 -31.66
CA ILE A 180 -18.02 23.79 -31.67
C ILE A 180 -17.53 22.92 -32.83
N VAL A 181 -16.27 23.10 -33.20
CA VAL A 181 -15.62 22.34 -34.27
C VAL A 181 -14.41 21.64 -33.68
N ASN A 182 -14.30 20.34 -33.93
CA ASN A 182 -13.14 19.56 -33.52
C ASN A 182 -11.98 19.66 -34.53
N LEU A 183 -10.83 19.09 -34.20
CA LEU A 183 -9.63 19.14 -35.07
C LEU A 183 -9.82 18.44 -36.43
N ASP A 184 -10.84 17.59 -36.57
CA ASP A 184 -11.18 16.91 -37.82
C ASP A 184 -12.23 17.68 -38.66
N GLY A 185 -12.61 18.89 -38.23
CA GLY A 185 -13.63 19.71 -38.89
C GLY A 185 -15.08 19.30 -38.59
N VAL A 186 -15.30 18.33 -37.70
CA VAL A 186 -16.64 17.86 -37.32
C VAL A 186 -17.31 18.89 -36.42
N ARG A 187 -18.54 19.27 -36.77
CA ARG A 187 -19.40 20.14 -35.95
C ARG A 187 -20.04 19.32 -34.83
N LEU A 188 -19.85 19.75 -33.60
CA LEU A 188 -20.38 19.11 -32.39
C LEU A 188 -21.25 20.10 -31.61
N ASP A 189 -22.17 19.57 -30.81
CA ASP A 189 -23.02 20.38 -29.92
C ASP A 189 -22.29 20.65 -28.59
N ALA A 190 -22.06 21.92 -28.30
CA ALA A 190 -21.40 22.36 -27.07
C ALA A 190 -22.20 22.01 -25.80
N ALA A 191 -23.52 21.88 -25.89
CA ALA A 191 -24.40 21.59 -24.77
C ALA A 191 -24.56 20.07 -24.49
N ALA A 192 -23.97 19.22 -25.34
CA ALA A 192 -24.10 17.78 -25.22
C ALA A 192 -23.50 17.28 -23.89
N ARG A 193 -24.31 16.63 -23.06
CA ARG A 193 -23.93 16.09 -21.74
C ARG A 193 -23.19 14.76 -21.86
N VAL A 194 -22.03 14.80 -22.52
CA VAL A 194 -21.24 13.62 -22.89
C VAL A 194 -20.10 13.30 -21.94
N VAL A 195 -19.87 14.14 -20.93
CA VAL A 195 -18.86 13.89 -19.90
C VAL A 195 -19.37 12.83 -18.93
N THR A 196 -18.64 11.74 -18.79
CA THR A 196 -18.91 10.67 -17.84
C THR A 196 -17.88 10.74 -16.70
N LEU A 197 -18.35 10.79 -15.46
CA LEU A 197 -17.51 10.68 -14.26
C LEU A 197 -17.61 9.27 -13.69
N ILE A 198 -16.46 8.65 -13.46
CA ILE A 198 -16.34 7.29 -12.95
C ILE A 198 -15.61 7.34 -11.61
N ASP A 199 -16.23 6.74 -10.58
CA ASP A 199 -15.54 6.38 -9.35
C ASP A 199 -14.74 5.11 -9.58
N VAL A 200 -13.41 5.24 -9.56
CA VAL A 200 -12.50 4.14 -9.82
C VAL A 200 -12.22 3.39 -8.52
N PRO A 201 -12.52 2.08 -8.43
CA PRO A 201 -12.20 1.29 -7.27
C PRO A 201 -10.68 1.18 -7.11
N TYR A 202 -10.20 1.21 -5.88
CA TYR A 202 -8.78 1.13 -5.55
C TYR A 202 -8.56 0.27 -4.30
N VAL A 203 -7.36 -0.28 -4.16
CA VAL A 203 -6.98 -1.07 -2.98
C VAL A 203 -6.42 -0.12 -1.93
N ARG A 204 -6.94 -0.17 -0.71
CA ARG A 204 -6.38 0.61 0.41
C ARG A 204 -5.16 -0.10 0.97
N LEU A 205 -4.02 0.55 0.84
CA LEU A 205 -2.71 0.14 1.36
C LEU A 205 -2.25 1.05 2.52
N SER A 206 -3.17 1.78 3.15
CA SER A 206 -2.88 2.72 4.24
C SER A 206 -2.21 2.08 5.46
N ALA A 207 -2.39 0.77 5.68
CA ALA A 207 -1.68 0.02 6.72
C ALA A 207 -0.15 0.01 6.52
N PHE A 208 0.31 0.23 5.29
CA PHE A 208 1.73 0.31 4.93
C PHE A 208 2.24 1.76 4.93
N ARG A 209 1.39 2.77 5.18
CA ARG A 209 1.79 4.20 5.20
C ARG A 209 2.93 4.46 6.20
N GLN A 210 2.95 3.76 7.32
CA GLN A 210 4.01 3.91 8.33
C GLN A 210 5.40 3.41 7.88
N LEU A 211 5.46 2.61 6.82
CA LEU A 211 6.71 2.18 6.20
C LEU A 211 7.27 3.25 5.26
N LEU A 212 6.45 4.23 4.88
CA LEU A 212 6.83 5.33 4.03
C LEU A 212 7.55 6.36 4.92
N GLY A 213 8.87 6.47 4.77
CA GLY A 213 9.63 7.54 5.41
C GLY A 213 9.12 8.91 4.96
N VAL A 214 9.18 9.91 5.83
CA VAL A 214 8.84 11.30 5.46
C VAL A 214 9.81 11.76 4.37
N GLY A 215 9.29 12.09 3.19
CA GLY A 215 10.11 12.47 2.04
C GLY A 215 10.89 11.31 1.39
N ALA A 216 10.50 10.06 1.65
CA ALA A 216 11.12 8.92 1.00
C ALA A 216 10.88 8.95 -0.51
N GLU A 217 11.95 8.71 -1.27
CA GLU A 217 11.89 8.52 -2.72
C GLU A 217 10.85 7.44 -3.08
N LEU A 218 10.20 7.62 -4.24
CA LEU A 218 9.16 6.72 -4.71
C LEU A 218 9.63 5.26 -4.74
N ALA A 219 10.86 5.04 -5.23
CA ALA A 219 11.42 3.69 -5.35
C ALA A 219 11.60 2.99 -3.99
N LEU A 220 12.01 3.74 -2.96
CA LEU A 220 12.17 3.22 -1.61
C LEU A 220 10.81 2.90 -0.98
N SER A 221 9.83 3.79 -1.19
CA SER A 221 8.45 3.59 -0.76
C SER A 221 7.84 2.32 -1.35
N VAL A 222 7.97 2.13 -2.67
CA VAL A 222 7.47 0.93 -3.37
C VAL A 222 8.19 -0.34 -2.88
N ARG A 223 9.51 -0.29 -2.72
CA ARG A 223 10.30 -1.41 -2.20
C ARG A 223 9.83 -1.82 -0.80
N ALA A 224 9.67 -0.86 0.11
CA ALA A 224 9.23 -1.12 1.47
C ALA A 224 7.85 -1.80 1.52
N VAL A 225 6.89 -1.34 0.69
CA VAL A 225 5.56 -1.96 0.58
C VAL A 225 5.66 -3.38 0.02
N ASN A 226 6.45 -3.60 -1.04
CA ASN A 226 6.63 -4.92 -1.64
C ASN A 226 7.27 -5.91 -0.66
N ASP A 227 8.28 -5.49 0.10
CA ASP A 227 8.95 -6.31 1.10
C ASP A 227 7.99 -6.66 2.26
N ALA A 228 7.11 -5.72 2.64
CA ALA A 228 6.09 -5.94 3.67
C ALA A 228 4.93 -6.84 3.21
N LEU A 229 4.60 -6.83 1.91
CA LEU A 229 3.60 -7.69 1.29
C LEU A 229 4.13 -9.11 1.01
N ASN A 230 5.44 -9.26 0.77
CA ASN A 230 6.09 -10.54 0.54
C ASN A 230 7.24 -10.77 1.54
N PRO A 231 6.92 -10.82 2.85
CA PRO A 231 7.95 -10.92 3.87
C PRO A 231 8.72 -12.23 3.75
N ILE A 232 10.04 -12.12 3.86
CA ILE A 232 10.96 -13.24 4.01
C ILE A 232 11.37 -13.32 5.49
N LEU A 233 11.38 -14.53 6.03
CA LEU A 233 11.94 -14.86 7.33
C LEU A 233 13.46 -15.00 7.16
N THR A 234 14.22 -14.14 7.81
CA THR A 234 15.68 -14.18 7.84
C THR A 234 16.20 -14.35 9.27
N LEU A 235 17.48 -14.66 9.41
CA LEU A 235 18.15 -14.82 10.68
C LEU A 235 19.24 -13.76 10.82
N GLU A 236 19.10 -12.88 11.80
CA GLU A 236 20.11 -11.87 12.11
C GLU A 236 20.93 -12.31 13.31
N THR A 237 22.27 -12.22 13.20
CA THR A 237 23.17 -12.53 14.31
C THR A 237 23.50 -11.25 15.08
N VAL A 238 23.15 -11.21 16.36
CA VAL A 238 23.44 -10.12 17.29
C VAL A 238 24.36 -10.67 18.37
N GLY A 239 25.66 -10.38 18.25
CA GLY A 239 26.69 -10.96 19.13
C GLY A 239 26.83 -12.47 18.92
N SER A 240 26.65 -13.26 19.97
CA SER A 240 26.68 -14.73 19.92
C SER A 240 25.30 -15.38 19.78
N MET A 241 24.26 -14.59 19.55
CA MET A 241 22.88 -15.05 19.46
C MET A 241 22.26 -14.70 18.12
N SER A 242 21.28 -15.49 17.69
CA SER A 242 20.48 -15.16 16.53
C SER A 242 19.06 -14.77 16.92
N ARG A 243 18.47 -13.85 16.14
CA ARG A 243 17.06 -13.48 16.19
C ARG A 243 16.43 -13.65 14.81
N PHE A 244 15.15 -14.03 14.79
CA PHE A 244 14.38 -14.04 13.56
C PHE A 244 14.00 -12.61 13.17
N VAL A 245 14.05 -12.33 11.89
CA VAL A 245 13.58 -11.07 11.29
C VAL A 245 12.54 -11.44 10.24
N TRP A 246 11.40 -10.75 10.25
CA TRP A 246 10.28 -11.01 9.34
C TRP A 246 9.92 -9.75 8.57
N GLY A 247 10.13 -9.79 7.24
CA GLY A 247 9.89 -8.62 6.38
C GLY A 247 10.76 -7.42 6.78
N GLY A 248 12.02 -7.66 7.15
CA GLY A 248 12.95 -6.63 7.60
C GLY A 248 12.76 -6.15 9.05
N VAL A 249 11.71 -6.58 9.74
CA VAL A 249 11.44 -6.17 11.13
C VAL A 249 11.80 -7.32 12.10
N PRO A 250 12.65 -7.08 13.11
CA PRO A 250 13.02 -8.10 14.10
C PRO A 250 11.82 -8.61 14.90
N LEU A 251 11.75 -9.93 15.11
CA LEU A 251 10.75 -10.55 15.97
C LEU A 251 11.26 -10.56 17.43
N ASP A 252 10.61 -9.81 18.32
CA ASP A 252 10.90 -9.82 19.76
C ASP A 252 10.24 -11.04 20.45
N LEU A 253 10.84 -12.21 20.23
CA LEU A 253 10.34 -13.48 20.73
C LEU A 253 11.10 -13.91 21.99
N ARG A 254 10.35 -14.41 22.97
CA ARG A 254 10.98 -15.09 24.11
C ARG A 254 11.69 -16.36 23.63
N PRO A 255 12.73 -16.83 24.34
CA PRO A 255 13.47 -18.03 23.93
C PRO A 255 12.58 -19.25 23.62
N SER A 256 11.54 -19.50 24.41
CA SER A 256 10.61 -20.60 24.16
C SER A 256 9.79 -20.42 22.88
N SER A 257 9.41 -19.19 22.54
CA SER A 257 8.67 -18.85 21.33
C SER A 257 9.58 -18.94 20.11
N THR A 258 10.83 -18.47 20.23
CA THR A 258 11.85 -18.62 19.19
C THR A 258 12.04 -20.08 18.79
N LEU A 259 12.18 -20.98 19.76
CA LEU A 259 12.30 -22.43 19.48
C LEU A 259 11.07 -23.04 18.81
N LEU A 260 9.88 -22.66 19.28
CA LEU A 260 8.64 -23.14 18.67
C LEU A 260 8.50 -22.63 17.24
N LEU A 261 8.88 -21.39 16.97
CA LEU A 261 8.95 -20.86 15.62
C LEU A 261 9.95 -21.66 14.78
N SER A 262 11.16 -21.96 15.28
CA SER A 262 12.14 -22.79 14.56
C SER A 262 11.62 -24.18 14.22
N LEU A 263 10.91 -24.81 15.16
CA LEU A 263 10.31 -26.12 14.95
C LEU A 263 9.20 -26.07 13.89
N LEU A 264 8.33 -25.06 13.93
CA LEU A 264 7.28 -24.88 12.93
C LEU A 264 7.87 -24.55 11.55
N VAL A 265 8.93 -23.75 11.50
CA VAL A 265 9.70 -23.48 10.28
C VAL A 265 10.35 -24.75 9.74
N ARG A 266 10.90 -25.62 10.61
CA ARG A 266 11.41 -26.94 10.19
C ARG A 266 10.32 -27.74 9.49
N ARG A 267 9.12 -27.80 10.06
CA ARG A 267 7.98 -28.50 9.44
C ARG A 267 7.59 -27.91 8.08
N VAL A 268 7.68 -26.59 7.92
CA VAL A 268 7.45 -25.90 6.63
C VAL A 268 8.50 -26.29 5.59
N VAL A 269 9.78 -26.35 5.99
CA VAL A 269 10.89 -26.73 5.12
C VAL A 269 10.84 -28.23 4.76
N GLU A 270 10.41 -29.09 5.69
CA GLU A 270 10.35 -30.54 5.50
C GLU A 270 9.12 -31.02 4.70
N GLY A 271 8.09 -30.18 4.49
CA GLY A 271 6.90 -30.57 3.74
C GLY A 271 5.63 -29.80 4.08
N ASP A 272 4.62 -30.49 4.62
CA ASP A 272 3.25 -29.96 4.73
C ASP A 272 3.04 -28.87 5.79
N GLY A 273 4.07 -28.56 6.58
CA GLY A 273 4.08 -27.49 7.59
C GLY A 273 3.38 -27.84 8.90
N TRP A 274 2.88 -29.07 9.08
CA TRP A 274 2.09 -29.42 10.27
C TRP A 274 2.94 -30.02 11.40
N LEU A 275 2.85 -29.41 12.57
CA LEU A 275 3.29 -29.96 13.84
C LEU A 275 2.13 -30.67 14.53
N ALA A 276 2.22 -31.99 14.70
CA ALA A 276 1.28 -32.73 15.54
C ALA A 276 1.58 -32.52 17.02
N ALA A 277 0.55 -32.22 17.82
CA ALA A 277 0.67 -32.20 19.26
C ALA A 277 0.91 -33.62 19.80
N PRO A 278 1.67 -33.76 20.90
CA PRO A 278 1.67 -35.01 21.67
C PRO A 278 0.25 -35.40 22.06
N ARG A 279 -0.02 -36.72 22.09
CA ARG A 279 -1.27 -37.26 22.65
C ARG A 279 -1.39 -36.89 24.13
N GLU A 280 -2.62 -36.77 24.64
CA GLU A 280 -2.84 -36.42 26.03
C GLU A 280 -2.12 -37.37 26.99
N ARG A 281 -1.51 -36.80 28.04
CA ARG A 281 -0.74 -37.53 29.08
C ARG A 281 0.46 -38.31 28.54
N GLN A 282 0.88 -38.11 27.29
CA GLN A 282 2.10 -38.68 26.72
C GLN A 282 3.15 -37.59 26.56
N ARG A 283 4.39 -37.91 26.94
CA ARG A 283 5.55 -37.05 26.74
C ARG A 283 6.31 -37.50 25.51
N ASP A 284 6.42 -36.62 24.54
CA ASP A 284 7.19 -36.83 23.33
C ASP A 284 8.66 -36.45 23.56
N GLN A 285 9.48 -37.46 23.81
CA GLN A 285 10.93 -37.29 24.01
C GLN A 285 11.65 -36.90 22.73
N ALA A 286 11.19 -37.38 21.57
CA ALA A 286 11.78 -37.06 20.27
C ALA A 286 11.59 -35.57 19.96
N LEU A 287 10.37 -35.06 20.16
CA LEU A 287 10.06 -33.63 20.04
C LEU A 287 10.89 -32.78 21.01
N GLY A 288 11.12 -33.29 22.23
CA GLY A 288 11.97 -32.62 23.21
C GLY A 288 13.44 -32.55 22.78
N ALA A 289 14.01 -33.66 22.30
CA ALA A 289 15.37 -33.71 21.78
C ALA A 289 15.54 -32.78 20.58
N GLU A 290 14.55 -32.75 19.69
CA GLU A 290 14.52 -31.88 18.51
C GLU A 290 14.57 -30.39 18.86
N LEU A 291 13.78 -29.95 19.85
CA LEU A 291 13.80 -28.56 20.30
C LEU A 291 15.17 -28.15 20.85
N ILE A 292 15.87 -29.06 21.53
CA ILE A 292 17.22 -28.79 22.07
C ILE A 292 18.26 -28.71 20.94
N GLU A 293 18.10 -29.53 19.90
CA GLU A 293 18.94 -29.50 18.71
C GLU A 293 18.76 -28.19 17.95
N LEU A 294 17.51 -27.78 17.71
CA LEU A 294 17.18 -26.50 17.09
C LEU A 294 17.76 -25.31 17.85
N ALA A 295 17.70 -25.34 19.18
CA ALA A 295 18.29 -24.29 20.01
C ALA A 295 19.77 -24.02 19.70
N ARG A 296 20.52 -25.09 19.45
CA ARG A 296 21.94 -25.02 19.09
C ARG A 296 22.12 -24.60 17.64
N ALA A 297 21.28 -25.11 16.74
CA ALA A 297 21.39 -24.82 15.31
C ALA A 297 21.15 -23.34 14.97
N ILE A 298 20.28 -22.67 15.72
CA ILE A 298 19.94 -21.25 15.52
C ILE A 298 20.42 -20.34 16.66
N ASP A 299 21.41 -20.77 17.44
CA ASP A 299 22.08 -19.95 18.45
C ASP A 299 21.13 -19.23 19.46
N VAL A 300 20.08 -19.92 19.89
CA VAL A 300 19.11 -19.39 20.88
C VAL A 300 19.54 -19.79 22.28
N ARG A 301 19.72 -18.78 23.14
CA ARG A 301 20.02 -19.00 24.56
C ARG A 301 18.78 -19.49 25.29
N ILE A 302 18.84 -20.74 25.74
CA ILE A 302 17.84 -21.31 26.63
C ILE A 302 18.47 -21.55 27.99
N ASP A 303 17.74 -21.23 29.06
CA ASP A 303 18.18 -21.53 30.42
C ASP A 303 18.23 -23.05 30.68
N ARG A 304 19.07 -23.46 31.66
CA ARG A 304 19.27 -24.87 32.02
C ARG A 304 17.98 -25.56 32.49
N ARG A 305 17.04 -24.82 33.10
CA ARG A 305 15.77 -25.37 33.59
C ARG A 305 14.85 -25.73 32.44
N THR A 306 14.78 -24.89 31.42
CA THR A 306 14.02 -25.14 30.19
C THR A 306 14.62 -26.30 29.41
N ILE A 307 15.95 -26.39 29.28
CA ILE A 307 16.61 -27.56 28.67
C ILE A 307 16.25 -28.85 29.42
N ARG A 308 16.37 -28.86 30.76
CA ARG A 308 16.06 -30.03 31.58
C ARG A 308 14.59 -30.44 31.48
N ALA A 309 13.67 -29.48 31.46
CA ALA A 309 12.25 -29.73 31.28
C ALA A 309 11.96 -30.36 29.90
N THR A 310 12.54 -29.82 28.84
CA THR A 310 12.34 -30.31 27.47
C THR A 310 12.99 -31.70 27.23
N ARG A 311 14.13 -32.01 27.89
CA ARG A 311 14.76 -33.35 27.84
C ARG A 311 13.87 -34.47 28.36
N SER A 312 13.02 -34.17 29.35
CA SER A 312 12.08 -35.13 29.90
C SER A 312 10.86 -35.40 29.00
N GLY A 313 10.86 -34.84 27.78
CA GLY A 313 9.80 -34.91 26.79
C GLY A 313 8.78 -33.78 26.89
N VAL A 314 8.14 -33.48 25.76
CA VAL A 314 7.12 -32.43 25.64
C VAL A 314 5.74 -33.07 25.65
N ASP A 315 4.83 -32.55 26.48
CA ASP A 315 3.42 -32.93 26.45
C ASP A 315 2.53 -31.76 25.97
N THR A 316 1.24 -32.03 25.82
CA THR A 316 0.25 -31.04 25.42
C THR A 316 0.13 -29.87 26.40
N ALA A 317 0.33 -30.11 27.71
CA ALA A 317 0.25 -29.09 28.76
C ALA A 317 1.44 -28.11 28.71
N TRP A 318 2.61 -28.58 28.27
CA TRP A 318 3.76 -27.74 27.99
C TRP A 318 3.62 -26.96 26.67
N LEU A 319 3.13 -27.62 25.63
CA LEU A 319 3.10 -27.10 24.26
C LEU A 319 2.04 -26.01 24.06
N ARG A 320 0.80 -26.24 24.50
CA ARG A 320 -0.33 -25.33 24.23
C ARG A 320 -0.15 -23.90 24.77
N PRO A 321 0.25 -23.69 26.03
CA PRO A 321 0.44 -22.32 26.54
C PRO A 321 1.55 -21.57 25.81
N ARG A 322 2.60 -22.27 25.35
CA ARG A 322 3.71 -21.66 24.62
C ARG A 322 3.35 -21.34 23.17
N LEU A 323 2.57 -22.18 22.51
CA LEU A 323 1.99 -21.87 21.20
C LEU A 323 1.03 -20.67 21.27
N SER A 324 0.22 -20.58 22.33
CA SER A 324 -0.64 -19.42 22.56
C SER A 324 0.18 -18.15 22.73
N ARG A 325 1.29 -18.22 23.49
CA ARG A 325 2.21 -17.08 23.66
C ARG A 325 2.89 -16.69 22.37
N LEU A 326 3.42 -17.66 21.62
CA LEU A 326 4.01 -17.42 20.30
C LEU A 326 3.00 -16.70 19.39
N ASN A 327 1.74 -17.15 19.36
CA ASN A 327 0.71 -16.50 18.55
C ASN A 327 0.47 -15.04 19.00
N SER A 328 0.46 -14.75 20.30
CA SER A 328 0.36 -13.37 20.79
C SER A 328 1.55 -12.51 20.36
N GLU A 329 2.78 -13.00 20.54
CA GLU A 329 4.01 -12.29 20.16
C GLU A 329 4.10 -12.06 18.64
N LEU A 330 3.66 -13.02 17.82
CA LEU A 330 3.60 -12.85 16.35
C LEU A 330 2.52 -11.86 15.89
N ASN A 331 1.37 -11.79 16.60
CA ASN A 331 0.31 -10.85 16.26
C ASN A 331 0.66 -9.40 16.64
N GLU A 332 1.49 -9.18 17.67
CA GLU A 332 1.99 -7.84 18.00
C GLU A 332 2.82 -7.24 16.85
N HIS A 333 3.45 -8.09 16.03
CA HIS A 333 4.24 -7.69 14.86
C HIS A 333 3.43 -6.96 13.78
N ALA A 334 2.12 -7.22 13.69
CA ALA A 334 1.23 -6.58 12.71
C ALA A 334 1.24 -5.04 12.83
N ARG A 335 1.59 -4.50 14.00
CA ARG A 335 1.69 -3.07 14.26
C ARG A 335 2.77 -2.39 13.41
N HIS A 336 3.74 -3.13 12.89
CA HIS A 336 4.80 -2.60 12.03
C HIS A 336 4.43 -2.57 10.54
N GLY A 337 3.18 -2.92 10.17
CA GLY A 337 2.72 -2.81 8.79
C GLY A 337 3.26 -3.94 7.90
N VAL A 338 3.71 -5.03 8.51
CA VAL A 338 4.10 -6.26 7.84
C VAL A 338 2.96 -7.27 8.00
N ILE A 339 2.68 -8.06 6.96
CA ILE A 339 1.70 -9.15 7.06
C ILE A 339 2.12 -10.11 8.18
N PRO A 340 1.29 -10.33 9.23
CA PRO A 340 1.72 -11.11 10.40
C PRO A 340 1.80 -12.61 10.10
N ILE A 341 2.68 -13.29 10.82
CA ILE A 341 2.73 -14.76 10.84
C ILE A 341 1.57 -15.26 11.72
N SER A 342 0.57 -15.90 11.11
CA SER A 342 -0.58 -16.47 11.80
C SER A 342 -0.32 -17.92 12.21
N LEU A 343 -0.72 -18.31 13.42
CA LEU A 343 -0.71 -19.70 13.87
C LEU A 343 -2.10 -20.35 13.69
N PHE A 344 -2.18 -21.37 12.86
CA PHE A 344 -3.38 -22.18 12.64
C PHE A 344 -3.38 -23.43 13.53
N SER A 345 -4.58 -23.89 13.89
CA SER A 345 -4.76 -25.19 14.54
C SER A 345 -5.86 -26.00 13.86
N ALA A 346 -5.67 -27.31 13.72
CA ALA A 346 -6.63 -28.21 13.10
C ALA A 346 -6.72 -29.56 13.84
N GLY A 347 -7.86 -30.25 13.69
CA GLY A 347 -8.10 -31.57 14.29
C GLY A 347 -8.51 -31.55 15.78
N ARG A 348 -9.02 -32.68 16.27
CA ARG A 348 -9.49 -32.84 17.66
C ARG A 348 -8.50 -33.61 18.56
N SER A 349 -7.86 -34.67 18.07
CA SER A 349 -6.78 -35.38 18.78
C SER A 349 -5.99 -36.33 17.85
N PRO A 350 -4.66 -36.18 17.70
CA PRO A 350 -3.87 -35.04 18.16
C PRO A 350 -4.21 -33.78 17.38
N ARG A 351 -4.28 -32.65 18.08
CA ARG A 351 -4.40 -31.33 17.44
C ARG A 351 -3.10 -31.05 16.66
N ARG A 352 -3.21 -30.45 15.48
CA ARG A 352 -2.05 -30.07 14.65
C ARG A 352 -1.96 -28.55 14.58
N TYR A 353 -0.75 -28.03 14.43
CA TYR A 353 -0.46 -26.60 14.33
C TYR A 353 0.42 -26.30 13.12
N ARG A 354 0.19 -25.16 12.49
CA ARG A 354 0.98 -24.68 11.34
C ARG A 354 1.05 -23.16 11.38
N ILE A 355 2.15 -22.59 10.87
CA ILE A 355 2.30 -21.14 10.68
C ILE A 355 2.00 -20.74 9.23
N SER A 356 1.57 -19.49 9.01
CA SER A 356 1.33 -18.91 7.69
C SER A 356 2.64 -18.49 6.98
N ILE A 357 3.62 -19.39 6.93
CA ILE A 357 4.88 -19.21 6.20
C ILE A 357 4.96 -20.32 5.16
N ASP A 358 5.27 -19.95 3.92
CA ASP A 358 5.64 -20.89 2.85
C ASP A 358 7.16 -21.12 2.83
N ALA A 359 7.61 -22.26 2.33
CA ALA A 359 9.05 -22.57 2.23
C ALA A 359 9.85 -21.52 1.42
N ARG A 360 9.23 -20.91 0.41
CA ARG A 360 9.81 -19.81 -0.38
C ARG A 360 10.04 -18.51 0.40
N GLN A 361 9.39 -18.39 1.57
CA GLN A 361 9.51 -17.24 2.46
C GLN A 361 10.54 -17.48 3.58
N VAL A 362 11.30 -18.57 3.50
CA VAL A 362 12.34 -18.89 4.49
C VAL A 362 13.70 -18.72 3.84
N ASP A 363 14.54 -17.87 4.45
CA ASP A 363 15.90 -17.62 3.96
C ASP A 363 16.72 -18.92 3.89
N PRO A 364 17.54 -19.11 2.83
CA PRO A 364 18.37 -20.31 2.68
C PRO A 364 19.27 -20.62 3.88
N GLU A 365 19.71 -19.62 4.64
CA GLU A 365 20.49 -19.84 5.85
C GLU A 365 19.67 -20.52 6.95
N ILE A 366 18.41 -20.11 7.13
CA ILE A 366 17.50 -20.78 8.06
C ILE A 366 17.26 -22.21 7.57
N VAL A 367 17.02 -22.41 6.27
CA VAL A 367 16.85 -23.76 5.70
C VAL A 367 18.07 -24.64 6.01
N ARG A 368 19.29 -24.11 5.86
CA ARG A 368 20.54 -24.83 6.14
C ARG A 368 20.71 -25.17 7.63
N ARG A 369 20.40 -24.25 8.53
CA ARG A 369 20.52 -24.44 9.99
C ARG A 369 19.43 -25.36 10.52
N VAL A 370 18.18 -25.10 10.15
CA VAL A 370 17.00 -25.82 10.63
C VAL A 370 16.83 -27.17 9.93
N GLY A 371 17.20 -27.31 8.65
CA GLY A 371 17.03 -28.54 7.87
C GLY A 371 18.05 -29.65 8.14
N ARG A 372 19.11 -29.40 8.91
CA ARG A 372 20.02 -30.45 9.37
C ARG A 372 19.28 -31.38 10.32
N ARG A 373 19.03 -32.63 9.91
CA ARG A 373 18.69 -33.71 10.85
C ARG A 373 19.97 -34.19 11.52
N PRO A 374 19.93 -34.62 12.80
CA PRO A 374 21.10 -35.18 13.44
C PRO A 374 21.56 -36.44 12.70
N SER A 375 22.87 -36.55 12.47
CA SER A 375 23.46 -37.85 12.20
C SER A 375 23.21 -38.75 13.42
N PRO A 376 22.75 -40.01 13.25
CA PRO A 376 22.48 -40.92 14.37
C PRO A 376 23.67 -41.09 15.34
N ALA A 377 24.89 -40.78 14.88
CA ALA A 377 26.13 -40.91 15.66
C ALA A 377 26.32 -39.85 16.78
N ALA A 378 25.58 -38.73 16.77
CA ALA A 378 25.77 -37.67 17.76
C ALA A 378 24.99 -37.89 19.08
N ALA A 379 24.15 -38.91 19.17
CA ALA A 379 23.32 -39.19 20.34
C ALA A 379 24.05 -39.99 21.45
N VAL A 380 25.30 -40.43 21.24
CA VAL A 380 26.02 -41.33 22.17
C VAL A 380 27.18 -40.65 22.92
N LEU A 381 27.51 -39.39 22.65
CA LEU A 381 28.64 -38.73 23.31
C LEU A 381 28.21 -37.46 24.06
N ASN A 382 27.69 -37.66 25.28
CA ASN A 382 28.08 -36.91 26.47
C ASN A 382 27.27 -37.39 27.69
N ASP A 383 27.65 -38.57 28.18
CA ASP A 383 27.61 -38.89 29.61
C ASP A 383 29.06 -38.81 30.13
N ARG A 384 29.54 -37.58 30.38
CA ARG A 384 30.58 -37.25 31.37
C ARG A 384 30.38 -35.82 31.85
#